data_AF-A0A533VHS4-F1
#
_entry.id   AF-A0A533VHS4-F1
#
_cell.length_a   1.000
_cell.length_b   1.000
_cell.length_c   1.000
_cell.angle_alpha   90.00
_cell.angle_beta   90.00
_cell.angle_gamma   90.00
#
_symmetry.space_group_name_H-M   'P 1'
#
loop_
_entity.id
_entity.type
_entity.pdbx_description
1 polymer ?
#
loop_
_entity_poly.entity_id
_entity_poly.type
_entity_poly.pdbx_seq_one_letter_code
_entity_poly.pdbx_strand_id
1 'polypeptide(L)'
;FEKRPRYLIIDEIEHMSIRDQTVLLSLMETGIIAETKHMKTRNTQVKTWVFATTNETNHMLTPLLSRFLVLHFKQYKFENFLDISIHMLGQEGIAKDIANEVATQVWHNMRSKDIRDCMKIAHLAKSKDDVIWIVETLLRYNKTSNTSEKKQ
;
A
#
# COMPACT_ATOMS: atom_id res chain seq x y z
N PHE A 1 -25.32 -13.69 -8.33
CA PHE A 1 -25.68 -12.53 -9.17
C PHE A 1 -26.76 -11.62 -8.59
N GLU A 2 -27.28 -11.82 -7.37
CA GLU A 2 -28.27 -10.88 -6.79
C GLU A 2 -27.66 -9.51 -6.45
N LYS A 3 -26.39 -9.49 -6.08
CA LYS A 3 -25.65 -8.25 -5.84
C LYS A 3 -25.09 -7.72 -7.18
N ARG A 4 -25.49 -6.49 -7.52
CA ARG A 4 -24.97 -5.72 -8.66
C ARG A 4 -24.16 -4.54 -8.11
N PRO A 5 -22.88 -4.76 -7.74
CA PRO A 5 -22.08 -3.71 -7.13
C PRO A 5 -21.87 -2.57 -8.13
N ARG A 6 -22.05 -1.33 -7.66
CA ARG A 6 -21.74 -0.13 -8.46
C ARG A 6 -20.25 0.17 -8.50
N TYR A 7 -19.52 -0.26 -7.47
CA TYR A 7 -18.10 -0.01 -7.27
C TYR A 7 -17.40 -1.33 -6.93
N LEU A 8 -16.26 -1.58 -7.57
CA LEU A 8 -15.34 -2.66 -7.29
C LEU A 8 -13.99 -2.06 -6.94
N ILE A 9 -13.50 -2.33 -5.73
CA ILE A 9 -12.19 -1.87 -5.25
C ILE A 9 -11.30 -3.10 -5.14
N ILE A 10 -10.14 -3.04 -5.77
CA ILE A 10 -9.15 -4.12 -5.80
C ILE A 10 -7.84 -3.56 -5.22
N ASP A 11 -7.36 -4.17 -4.14
CA ASP A 11 -6.03 -3.87 -3.62
C ASP A 11 -5.01 -4.84 -4.22
N GLU A 12 -3.78 -4.38 -4.45
CA GLU A 12 -2.67 -5.21 -4.95
C GLU A 12 -3.04 -6.04 -6.20
N ILE A 13 -3.59 -5.38 -7.22
CA ILE A 13 -4.08 -6.04 -8.45
C ILE A 13 -3.00 -6.85 -9.19
N GLU A 14 -1.72 -6.55 -8.97
CA GLU A 14 -0.58 -7.31 -9.49
C GLU A 14 -0.54 -8.78 -9.03
N HIS A 15 -1.17 -9.10 -7.89
CA HIS A 15 -1.26 -10.46 -7.38
C HIS A 15 -2.41 -11.27 -8.00
N MET A 16 -3.26 -10.65 -8.83
CA MET A 16 -4.33 -11.35 -9.51
C MET A 16 -3.80 -12.31 -10.58
N SER A 17 -4.37 -13.52 -10.61
CA SER A 17 -4.08 -14.49 -11.66
C SER A 17 -4.52 -13.96 -13.04
N ILE A 18 -3.87 -14.44 -14.11
CA ILE A 18 -4.20 -14.07 -15.50
C ILE A 18 -5.68 -14.36 -15.82
N ARG A 19 -6.22 -15.45 -15.25
CA ARG A 19 -7.63 -15.82 -15.41
C ARG A 19 -8.54 -14.74 -14.84
N ASP A 20 -8.25 -14.27 -13.63
CA ASP A 20 -9.08 -13.26 -12.98
C ASP A 20 -8.93 -11.90 -13.65
N GLN A 21 -7.72 -11.56 -14.12
CA GLN A 21 -7.50 -10.37 -14.95
C GLN A 21 -8.34 -10.40 -16.24
N THR A 22 -8.51 -11.58 -16.86
CA THR A 22 -9.35 -11.75 -18.06
C THR A 22 -10.85 -11.54 -17.78
N VAL A 23 -11.32 -11.98 -16.61
CA VAL A 23 -12.69 -11.69 -16.16
C VAL A 23 -12.87 -10.19 -15.95
N LEU A 24 -11.88 -9.52 -15.34
CA LEU A 24 -11.90 -8.08 -15.11
C LEU A 24 -11.90 -7.29 -16.43
N LEU A 25 -11.13 -7.71 -17.43
CA LEU A 25 -11.16 -7.14 -18.78
C LEU A 25 -12.56 -7.18 -19.38
N SER A 26 -13.24 -8.33 -19.30
CA SER A 26 -14.60 -8.52 -19.82
C SER A 26 -15.61 -7.61 -19.10
N LEU A 27 -15.48 -7.50 -17.78
CA LEU A 27 -16.29 -6.61 -16.95
C LEU A 27 -16.09 -5.14 -17.31
N MET A 28 -14.85 -4.68 -17.49
CA MET A 28 -14.54 -3.29 -17.78
C MET A 28 -14.94 -2.87 -19.21
N GLU A 29 -14.90 -3.81 -20.17
CA GLU A 29 -15.22 -3.52 -21.58
C GLU A 29 -16.71 -3.61 -21.88
N THR A 30 -17.36 -4.70 -21.44
CA THR A 30 -18.74 -5.01 -21.84
C THR A 30 -19.73 -4.92 -20.68
N GLY A 31 -19.22 -4.84 -19.45
CA GLY A 31 -20.03 -5.00 -18.23
C GLY A 31 -20.45 -6.45 -17.97
N ILE A 32 -20.01 -7.42 -18.78
CA ILE A 32 -20.48 -8.80 -18.69
C ILE A 32 -19.63 -9.59 -17.69
N ILE A 33 -20.31 -10.23 -16.75
CA ILE A 33 -19.74 -11.28 -15.92
C ILE A 33 -20.43 -12.59 -16.29
N ALA A 34 -19.64 -13.58 -16.71
CA ALA A 34 -20.09 -14.92 -17.03
C ALA A 34 -19.57 -15.90 -15.97
N GLU A 35 -20.47 -16.61 -15.28
CA GLU A 35 -20.11 -17.72 -14.40
C GLU A 35 -20.62 -19.03 -15.02
N THR A 36 -19.69 -19.94 -15.30
CA THR A 36 -19.99 -21.30 -15.75
C THR A 36 -19.88 -22.22 -14.54
N LYS A 37 -20.99 -22.47 -13.84
CA LYS A 37 -21.10 -23.57 -12.87
C LYS A 37 -21.74 -24.76 -13.56
N HIS A 38 -21.41 -25.98 -13.11
CA HIS A 38 -21.90 -27.24 -13.70
C HIS A 38 -23.39 -27.13 -14.10
N MET A 39 -23.65 -27.26 -15.41
CA MET A 39 -24.96 -27.19 -16.08
C MET A 39 -25.70 -25.83 -16.15
N LYS A 40 -25.13 -24.69 -15.74
CA LYS A 40 -25.73 -23.36 -15.96
C LYS A 40 -24.68 -22.29 -16.31
N THR A 41 -24.75 -21.79 -17.54
CA THR A 41 -24.08 -20.54 -17.95
C THR A 41 -25.00 -19.38 -17.62
N ARG A 42 -24.59 -18.48 -16.71
CA ARG A 42 -25.33 -17.23 -16.45
C ARG A 42 -24.48 -16.04 -16.88
N ASN A 43 -24.98 -15.28 -17.84
CA ASN A 43 -24.41 -14.00 -18.27
C ASN A 43 -25.23 -12.89 -17.62
N THR A 44 -24.57 -11.99 -16.88
CA THR A 44 -25.22 -10.79 -16.33
C THR A 44 -24.40 -9.58 -16.75
N GLN A 45 -25.08 -8.55 -17.25
CA GLN A 45 -24.48 -7.25 -17.49
C GLN A 45 -24.64 -6.36 -16.26
N VAL A 46 -23.54 -5.82 -15.76
CA VAL A 46 -23.46 -4.91 -14.62
C VAL A 46 -22.64 -3.68 -14.98
N LYS A 47 -23.13 -2.51 -14.60
CA LYS A 47 -22.39 -1.25 -14.72
C LYS A 47 -21.62 -1.03 -13.43
N THR A 48 -20.33 -1.33 -13.45
CA THR A 48 -19.44 -1.30 -12.28
C THR A 48 -18.25 -0.40 -12.56
N TRP A 49 -17.97 0.54 -11.66
CA TRP A 49 -16.74 1.32 -11.65
C TRP A 49 -15.65 0.54 -10.93
N VAL A 50 -14.47 0.41 -11.54
CA VAL A 50 -13.36 -0.34 -10.98
C VAL A 50 -12.28 0.64 -10.51
N PHE A 51 -11.88 0.51 -9.25
CA PHE A 51 -10.72 1.17 -8.66
C PHE A 51 -9.72 0.10 -8.27
N ALA A 52 -8.45 0.31 -8.61
CA ALA A 52 -7.40 -0.64 -8.31
C ALA A 52 -6.15 0.08 -7.80
N THR A 53 -5.44 -0.51 -6.85
CA THR A 53 -4.09 -0.11 -6.45
C THR A 53 -3.09 -1.12 -6.99
N THR A 54 -1.87 -0.67 -7.25
CA THR A 54 -0.76 -1.55 -7.59
C THR A 54 0.56 -0.95 -7.13
N ASN A 55 1.49 -1.79 -6.68
CA ASN A 55 2.86 -1.38 -6.43
C ASN A 55 3.69 -1.42 -7.73
N GLU A 56 3.39 -2.37 -8.62
CA GLU A 56 4.14 -2.57 -9.86
C GLU A 56 3.25 -3.03 -11.03
N THR A 57 3.44 -2.40 -12.20
CA THR A 57 2.65 -2.71 -13.40
C THR A 57 3.19 -3.91 -14.20
N ASN A 58 4.34 -4.47 -13.83
CA ASN A 58 5.07 -5.47 -14.63
C ASN A 58 4.32 -6.80 -14.77
N HIS A 59 3.53 -7.16 -13.76
CA HIS A 59 2.76 -8.41 -13.72
C HIS A 59 1.33 -8.27 -14.27
N MET A 60 0.98 -7.08 -14.78
CA MET A 60 -0.35 -6.81 -15.32
C MET A 60 -0.39 -6.96 -16.83
N LEU A 61 -1.52 -7.46 -17.34
CA LEU A 61 -1.80 -7.48 -18.78
C LEU A 61 -1.85 -6.04 -19.32
N THR A 62 -1.10 -5.75 -20.39
CA THR A 62 -1.14 -4.43 -21.06
C THR A 62 -2.56 -3.98 -21.46
N PRO A 63 -3.45 -4.88 -21.97
CA PRO A 63 -4.85 -4.52 -22.22
C PRO A 63 -5.64 -4.12 -20.97
N LEU A 64 -5.24 -4.58 -19.79
CA LEU A 64 -5.91 -4.22 -18.54
C LEU A 64 -5.50 -2.80 -18.14
N LEU A 65 -4.21 -2.50 -18.20
CA LEU A 65 -3.67 -1.17 -17.93
C LEU A 65 -4.28 -0.09 -18.84
N SER A 66 -4.49 -0.40 -20.13
CA SER A 66 -5.07 0.57 -21.07
C SER A 66 -6.53 0.94 -20.78
N ARG A 67 -7.25 0.15 -19.97
CA ARG A 67 -8.63 0.44 -19.52
C ARG A 67 -8.68 1.30 -18.26
N PHE A 68 -7.54 1.50 -17.58
CA PHE A 68 -7.45 2.31 -16.38
C PHE A 68 -6.93 3.72 -16.68
N LEU A 69 -7.46 4.70 -15.93
CA LEU A 69 -6.76 5.96 -15.72
C LEU A 69 -5.70 5.75 -14.64
N VAL A 70 -4.43 5.75 -15.03
CA VAL A 70 -3.31 5.49 -14.10
C VAL A 70 -2.88 6.77 -13.40
N LEU A 71 -2.89 6.74 -12.07
CA LEU A 71 -2.39 7.83 -11.21
C LEU A 71 -1.13 7.36 -10.48
N HIS A 72 0.00 8.03 -10.74
CA HIS A 72 1.26 7.70 -10.09
C HIS A 72 1.49 8.58 -8.84
N PHE A 73 1.51 7.93 -7.68
CA PHE A 73 1.91 8.59 -6.44
C PHE A 73 3.42 8.77 -6.39
N LYS A 74 3.87 10.02 -6.32
CA LYS A 74 5.29 10.33 -6.15
C LYS A 74 5.71 10.07 -4.71
N GLN A 75 6.97 9.69 -4.52
CA GLN A 75 7.55 9.62 -3.19
C GLN A 75 7.43 10.97 -2.48
N TYR A 76 7.21 10.94 -1.17
CA TYR A 76 7.13 12.13 -0.36
C TYR A 76 8.41 12.98 -0.48
N LYS A 77 8.23 14.30 -0.41
CA LYS A 77 9.30 15.22 -0.01
C LYS A 77 9.39 15.22 1.52
N PHE A 78 10.52 15.63 2.07
CA PHE A 78 10.71 15.67 3.52
C PHE A 78 9.63 16.52 4.22
N GLU A 79 9.33 17.71 3.70
CA GLU A 79 8.29 18.59 4.25
C GLU A 79 6.92 17.90 4.31
N ASN A 80 6.47 17.33 3.18
CA ASN A 80 5.21 16.59 3.14
C ASN A 80 5.22 15.38 4.08
N PHE A 81 6.35 14.65 4.15
CA PHE A 81 6.48 13.50 5.03
C PHE A 81 6.37 13.90 6.50
N LEU A 82 7.06 14.97 6.90
CA LEU A 82 7.04 15.53 8.24
C LEU A 82 5.63 15.96 8.62
N ASP A 83 4.96 16.74 7.77
CA ASP A 83 3.61 17.24 8.02
C ASP A 83 2.59 16.11 8.15
N ILE A 84 2.63 15.13 7.25
CA ILE A 84 1.73 13.98 7.28
C ILE A 84 2.01 13.12 8.51
N SER A 85 3.27 12.90 8.87
CA SER A 85 3.64 12.09 10.04
C SER A 85 3.20 12.75 11.33
N ILE A 86 3.44 14.05 11.49
CA ILE A 86 2.96 14.83 12.64
C ILE A 86 1.43 14.78 12.73
N HIS A 87 0.74 14.94 11.60
CA HIS A 87 -0.71 14.88 11.57
C HIS A 87 -1.25 13.50 11.99
N MET A 88 -0.73 12.42 11.42
CA MET A 88 -1.17 11.05 11.76
C MET A 88 -0.85 10.70 13.21
N LEU A 89 0.37 10.97 13.68
CA LEU A 89 0.75 10.68 15.07
C LEU A 89 -0.06 11.52 16.07
N GLY A 90 -0.40 12.75 15.70
CA GLY A 90 -1.29 13.59 16.51
C GLY A 90 -2.71 13.01 16.64
N GLN A 91 -3.23 12.32 15.62
CA GLN A 91 -4.53 11.63 15.71
C GLN A 91 -4.50 10.45 16.69
N GLU A 92 -3.34 9.82 16.88
CA GLU A 92 -3.11 8.76 17.88
C GLU A 92 -2.83 9.32 19.29
N GLY A 93 -2.89 10.64 19.48
CA GLY A 93 -2.66 11.28 20.77
C GLY A 93 -1.18 11.47 21.15
N ILE A 94 -0.27 11.31 20.19
CA ILE A 94 1.16 11.51 20.42
C ILE A 94 1.48 13.00 20.40
N ALA A 95 2.27 13.44 21.38
CA ALA A 95 2.67 14.83 21.50
C ALA A 95 3.46 15.29 20.25
N LYS A 96 3.17 16.50 19.78
CA LYS A 96 3.71 17.04 18.51
C LYS A 96 5.24 17.07 18.48
N ASP A 97 5.86 17.27 19.63
CA ASP A 97 7.30 17.31 19.80
C ASP A 97 7.96 15.93 19.65
N ILE A 98 7.34 14.88 20.19
CA ILE A 98 7.74 13.48 19.97
C ILE A 98 7.50 13.10 18.52
N ALA A 99 6.34 13.45 17.95
CA ALA A 99 5.99 13.14 16.57
C ALA A 99 6.97 13.75 15.56
N ASN A 100 7.42 14.98 15.79
CA ASN A 100 8.42 15.65 14.97
C ASN A 100 9.78 14.94 15.05
N GLU A 101 10.21 14.56 16.26
CA GLU A 101 11.45 13.82 16.46
C GLU A 101 11.41 12.47 15.73
N VAL A 102 10.32 11.72 15.88
CA VAL A 102 10.13 10.43 15.20
C VAL A 102 10.25 10.58 13.68
N ALA A 103 9.52 11.53 13.10
CA ALA A 103 9.55 11.75 11.64
C ALA A 103 10.95 12.12 11.14
N THR A 104 11.66 12.97 11.88
CA THR A 104 13.03 13.39 11.56
C THR A 104 14.01 12.22 11.61
N GLN A 105 13.92 11.40 12.67
CA GLN A 105 14.78 10.22 12.86
C GLN A 105 14.53 9.15 11.80
N VAL A 106 13.27 8.84 11.50
CA VAL A 106 12.90 7.86 10.46
C VAL A 106 13.42 8.29 9.09
N TRP A 107 13.27 9.58 8.75
CA TRP A 107 13.70 10.09 7.46
C TRP A 107 15.22 10.12 7.31
N HIS A 108 15.95 10.70 8.28
CA HIS A 108 17.39 10.93 8.14
C HIS A 108 18.23 9.71 8.54
N ASN A 109 17.88 9.03 9.63
CA ASN A 109 18.71 7.96 10.18
C ASN A 109 18.30 6.59 9.65
N MET A 110 17.00 6.29 9.56
CA MET A 110 16.52 5.04 8.96
C MET A 110 16.48 5.09 7.42
N ARG A 111 16.51 6.29 6.83
CA ARG A 111 16.36 6.50 5.38
C ARG A 111 15.06 5.89 4.83
N SER A 112 14.04 5.77 5.69
CA SER A 112 12.72 5.25 5.34
C SER A 112 11.79 6.42 5.04
N LYS A 113 10.99 6.28 3.98
CA LYS A 113 9.92 7.22 3.61
C LYS A 113 8.54 6.65 3.95
N ASP A 114 8.50 5.57 4.73
CA ASP A 114 7.27 4.91 5.14
C ASP A 114 6.77 5.51 6.45
N ILE A 115 5.57 6.06 6.42
CA ILE A 115 4.91 6.63 7.61
C ILE A 115 4.60 5.53 8.63
N ARG A 116 4.45 4.27 8.20
CA ARG A 116 4.24 3.14 9.10
C ARG A 116 5.41 2.91 10.04
N ASP A 117 6.64 3.24 9.63
CA ASP A 117 7.80 3.16 10.53
C ASP A 117 7.75 4.24 11.61
N CYS A 118 7.23 5.43 11.28
CA CYS A 118 6.95 6.46 12.29
C CYS A 118 5.93 5.95 13.31
N MET A 119 4.83 5.34 12.84
CA MET A 119 3.81 4.78 13.74
C MET A 119 4.40 3.73 14.68
N LYS A 120 5.20 2.79 14.17
CA LYS A 120 5.83 1.74 15.01
C LYS A 120 6.72 2.32 16.10
N ILE A 121 7.57 3.29 15.76
CA ILE A 121 8.49 3.89 16.72
C ILE A 121 7.73 4.72 17.75
N ALA A 122 6.76 5.50 17.30
CA ALA A 122 6.01 6.38 18.19
C ALA A 122 5.15 5.62 19.20
N HIS A 123 4.65 4.43 18.85
CA HIS A 123 3.93 3.56 19.81
C HIS A 123 4.85 2.94 20.88
N LEU A 124 6.15 2.83 20.59
CA LEU A 124 7.14 2.29 21.52
C LEU A 124 7.78 3.38 22.39
N ALA A 125 7.88 4.60 21.86
CA ALA A 125 8.52 5.72 22.54
C ALA A 125 7.57 6.43 23.52
N LYS A 126 8.05 6.75 24.73
CA LYS A 126 7.33 7.58 25.70
C LYS A 126 7.96 8.96 25.86
N SER A 127 9.20 9.12 25.40
CA SER A 127 10.00 10.34 25.43
C SER A 127 10.83 10.49 24.17
N LYS A 128 11.43 11.66 23.95
CA LYS A 128 12.34 11.91 22.81
C LYS A 128 13.60 11.04 22.86
N ASP A 129 14.14 10.80 24.05
CA ASP A 129 15.33 9.96 24.21
C ASP A 129 15.02 8.50 23.85
N ASP A 130 13.82 8.02 24.16
CA ASP A 130 13.36 6.69 23.74
C ASP A 130 13.32 6.57 22.22
N VAL A 131 12.89 7.62 21.50
CA VAL A 131 12.85 7.62 20.03
C VAL A 131 14.24 7.35 19.47
N ILE A 132 15.25 8.08 19.94
CA ILE A 132 16.64 7.93 19.49
C ILE A 132 17.12 6.51 19.79
N TRP A 133 16.92 6.03 21.02
CA TRP A 133 17.35 4.69 21.42
C TRP A 133 16.68 3.57 20.61
N ILE A 134 15.38 3.67 20.35
CA ILE A 134 14.62 2.71 19.53
C ILE A 134 15.16 2.70 18.10
N VAL A 135 15.36 3.88 17.51
CA VAL A 135 15.87 4.02 16.13
C VAL A 135 17.26 3.41 16.01
N GLU A 136 18.17 3.71 16.94
CA GLU A 136 19.50 3.12 16.97
C GLU A 136 19.46 1.60 17.11
N THR A 137 18.58 1.10 17.98
CA THR A 137 18.40 -0.34 18.20
C THR A 137 17.95 -1.04 16.92
N LEU A 138 16.91 -0.51 16.27
CA LEU A 138 16.38 -1.05 15.00
C LEU A 138 17.45 -1.03 13.90
N LEU A 139 18.25 0.03 13.81
CA LEU A 139 19.35 0.13 12.85
C LEU A 139 20.45 -0.92 13.08
N ARG A 140 20.76 -1.24 14.34
CA ARG A 140 21.74 -2.29 14.67
C ARG A 140 21.25 -3.66 14.23
N TYR A 141 20.00 -4.01 14.56
CA TYR A 141 19.41 -5.30 14.17
C TYR A 141 19.33 -5.47 12.65
N ASN A 142 18.93 -4.42 11.91
CA ASN A 142 18.86 -4.47 10.43
C ASN A 142 20.24 -4.58 9.76
N LYS A 143 21.33 -4.10 10.39
CA LYS A 143 22.69 -4.34 9.87
C LYS A 143 23.12 -5.79 10.08
N THR A 144 22.74 -6.39 11.21
CA THR A 144 23.11 -7.76 11.55
C THR A 144 22.42 -8.78 10.64
N SER A 145 21.17 -8.55 10.26
CA SER A 145 20.44 -9.40 9.28
C SER A 145 21.07 -9.33 7.88
N ASN A 146 21.40 -8.15 7.37
CA ASN A 146 22.05 -8.01 6.06
C ASN A 146 23.49 -8.56 6.00
N THR A 147 24.15 -8.72 7.16
CA THR A 147 25.51 -9.28 7.24
C THR A 147 25.48 -10.81 7.29
N SER A 148 24.36 -11.41 7.73
CA SER A 148 24.19 -12.87 7.76
C SER A 148 23.81 -13.44 6.39
N GLU A 149 23.13 -12.68 5.53
CA GLU A 149 22.82 -13.10 4.16
C GLU A 149 24.02 -13.07 3.19
N LYS A 150 25.10 -12.35 3.52
CA LYS A 150 26.32 -12.29 2.68
C LYS A 150 27.35 -13.41 2.96
N LYS A 151 26.99 -14.40 3.78
CA LYS A 151 27.88 -15.51 4.17
C LYS A 151 27.42 -16.89 3.67
N GLN A 152 26.51 -16.96 2.71
CA GLN A 152 26.15 -18.19 2.00
C GLN A 152 26.48 -18.09 0.52
#